data_AF-A0AAE9D2H8-F1
#
_entry.id   AF-A0AAE9D2H8-F1
#
_cell.length_a   1.000
_cell.length_b   1.000
_cell.length_c   1.000
_cell.angle_alpha   90.00
_cell.angle_beta   90.00
_cell.angle_gamma   90.00
#
_symmetry.space_group_name_H-M   'P 1'
#
loop_
_entity.id
_entity.type
_entity.pdbx_description
1 polymer ?
#
loop_
_entity_poly.entity_id
_entity_poly.type
_entity_poly.pdbx_seq_one_letter_code
_entity_poly.pdbx_strand_id
1 'polypeptide(L)'
;MLKIWNLEPIMDDVAQRKKFGKMDDEEIRNFMLPMFVGCFQKGAEIGKEDLWRLFGFYWRAYFEKLIEPLINLSLDSMEFMATIWILFFDHAYINISPSSSNLCWNIRKVILQELKNHEQEKYEEAKDAESRFFEILEIPLIVERGDKQFCEEMILYDLNKLRMHDDFKAIVRKQRI
;
A
#
# COMPACT_ATOMS: atom_id res chain seq x y z
N MET A 1 -7.91 -0.73 8.01
CA MET A 1 -7.51 -2.12 7.68
C MET A 1 -7.69 -2.32 6.17
N LEU A 2 -6.98 -1.50 5.38
CA LEU A 2 -6.90 -1.51 3.92
C LEU A 2 -5.41 -1.53 3.51
N LYS A 3 -4.59 -0.85 4.30
CA LYS A 3 -3.11 -0.91 4.42
C LYS A 3 -2.40 -2.22 4.10
N ILE A 4 -3.03 -3.40 4.23
CA ILE A 4 -2.35 -4.72 4.09
C ILE A 4 -2.43 -5.29 2.67
N TRP A 5 -3.45 -4.98 1.88
CA TRP A 5 -3.57 -5.55 0.51
C TRP A 5 -2.59 -4.90 -0.48
N ASN A 6 -2.13 -3.67 -0.17
CA ASN A 6 -1.01 -3.06 -0.86
C ASN A 6 0.34 -3.64 -0.42
N LEU A 7 0.42 -4.31 0.75
CA LEU A 7 1.67 -4.89 1.24
C LEU A 7 2.11 -6.06 0.38
N GLU A 8 1.24 -6.91 -0.15
CA GLU A 8 1.67 -8.06 -0.96
C GLU A 8 2.43 -7.62 -2.23
N PRO A 9 1.90 -6.68 -3.05
CA PRO A 9 2.69 -6.07 -4.12
C PRO A 9 3.97 -5.41 -3.60
N ILE A 10 3.90 -4.60 -2.54
CA ILE A 10 5.09 -3.92 -1.95
C ILE A 10 6.14 -4.94 -1.45
N MET A 11 5.73 -6.09 -0.92
CA MET A 11 6.57 -7.18 -0.39
C MET A 11 7.20 -8.01 -1.51
N ASP A 12 6.43 -8.36 -2.54
CA ASP A 12 6.95 -9.03 -3.75
C ASP A 12 7.88 -8.10 -4.55
N ASP A 13 7.64 -6.79 -4.48
CA ASP A 13 8.36 -5.75 -5.20
C ASP A 13 9.68 -5.35 -4.53
N VAL A 14 9.79 -5.39 -3.19
CA VAL A 14 11.11 -5.25 -2.55
C VAL A 14 12.10 -6.33 -3.01
N ALA A 15 11.62 -7.52 -3.38
CA ALA A 15 12.41 -8.56 -4.03
C ALA A 15 12.57 -8.38 -5.57
N GLN A 16 11.73 -7.57 -6.22
CA GLN A 16 11.69 -7.35 -7.68
C GLN A 16 11.85 -5.88 -8.11
N ARG A 17 12.42 -4.99 -7.27
CA ARG A 17 12.48 -3.51 -7.46
C ARG A 17 12.81 -3.03 -8.86
N LYS A 18 13.69 -3.75 -9.57
CA LYS A 18 14.09 -3.41 -10.96
C LYS A 18 12.93 -3.50 -11.96
N LYS A 19 11.95 -4.38 -11.72
CA LYS A 19 10.82 -4.65 -12.60
C LYS A 19 9.74 -3.58 -12.50
N PHE A 20 9.52 -3.03 -11.31
CA PHE A 20 8.40 -2.12 -11.05
C PHE A 20 8.80 -0.65 -10.98
N GLY A 21 10.10 -0.35 -10.87
CA GLY A 21 10.59 1.02 -10.69
C GLY A 21 10.27 1.98 -11.84
N LYS A 22 9.92 1.48 -13.04
CA LYS A 22 9.59 2.28 -14.24
C LYS A 22 8.72 1.51 -15.24
N MET A 23 7.60 0.94 -14.80
CA MET A 23 6.69 0.28 -15.74
C MET A 23 6.06 1.31 -16.69
N ASP A 24 6.11 1.04 -17.99
CA ASP A 24 5.33 1.80 -18.97
C ASP A 24 3.85 1.37 -19.01
N ASP A 25 3.04 2.07 -19.80
CA ASP A 25 1.61 1.77 -19.95
C ASP A 25 1.36 0.32 -20.39
N GLU A 26 2.22 -0.25 -21.25
CA GLU A 26 2.07 -1.61 -21.76
C GLU A 26 2.40 -2.62 -20.66
N GLU A 27 3.45 -2.37 -19.88
CA GLU A 27 3.85 -3.21 -18.74
C GLU A 27 2.79 -3.18 -17.63
N ILE A 28 2.30 -2.00 -17.25
CA ILE A 28 1.20 -1.85 -16.28
C ILE A 28 -0.04 -2.59 -16.78
N ARG A 29 -0.38 -2.42 -18.06
CA ARG A 29 -1.53 -3.06 -18.69
C ARG A 29 -1.40 -4.59 -18.65
N ASN A 30 -0.24 -5.12 -19.01
CA ASN A 30 0.04 -6.55 -19.01
C ASN A 30 0.03 -7.15 -17.60
N PHE A 31 0.44 -6.37 -16.59
CA PHE A 31 0.39 -6.77 -15.19
C PHE A 31 -1.02 -6.75 -14.62
N MET A 32 -1.79 -5.68 -14.87
CA MET A 32 -3.09 -5.47 -14.22
C MET A 32 -4.23 -6.24 -14.90
N LEU A 33 -4.30 -6.28 -16.23
CA LEU A 33 -5.44 -6.89 -16.93
C LEU A 33 -5.75 -8.34 -16.49
N PRO A 34 -4.77 -9.26 -16.35
CA PRO A 34 -5.03 -10.62 -15.91
C PRO A 34 -5.74 -10.70 -14.55
N MET A 35 -5.51 -9.73 -13.66
CA MET A 35 -6.15 -9.67 -12.34
C MET A 35 -7.66 -9.36 -12.41
N PHE A 36 -8.15 -8.82 -13.54
CA PHE A 36 -9.53 -8.34 -13.67
C PHE A 36 -10.41 -9.21 -14.58
N VAL A 37 -9.83 -9.93 -15.54
CA VAL A 37 -10.58 -10.68 -16.57
C VAL A 37 -11.49 -11.79 -15.99
N GLY A 38 -11.19 -12.30 -14.79
CA GLY A 38 -12.03 -13.29 -14.07
C GLY A 38 -12.97 -12.72 -13.02
N CYS A 39 -12.93 -11.40 -12.80
CA CYS A 39 -13.56 -10.77 -11.65
C CYS A 39 -14.98 -10.27 -11.94
N PHE A 40 -15.47 -10.32 -13.18
CA PHE A 40 -16.81 -9.83 -13.52
C PHE A 40 -17.93 -10.79 -13.10
N GLN A 41 -19.11 -10.23 -12.85
CA GLN A 41 -20.32 -11.04 -12.81
C GLN A 41 -20.59 -11.64 -14.19
N LYS A 42 -21.07 -12.88 -14.21
CA LYS A 42 -21.39 -13.60 -15.44
C LYS A 42 -22.34 -12.78 -16.32
N GLY A 43 -21.95 -12.53 -17.56
CA GLY A 43 -22.71 -11.72 -18.53
C GLY A 43 -22.44 -10.21 -18.47
N ALA A 44 -21.58 -9.75 -17.56
CA ALA A 44 -21.14 -8.36 -17.45
C ALA A 44 -19.65 -8.18 -17.78
N GLU A 45 -19.03 -9.18 -18.39
CA GLU A 45 -17.62 -9.15 -18.77
C GLU A 45 -17.34 -8.03 -19.78
N ILE A 46 -16.25 -7.29 -19.54
CA ILE A 46 -15.81 -6.19 -20.38
C ILE A 46 -14.53 -6.59 -21.12
N GLY A 47 -14.41 -6.16 -22.38
CA GLY A 47 -13.21 -6.42 -23.18
C GLY A 47 -11.96 -5.76 -22.60
N LYS A 48 -10.77 -6.31 -22.91
CA LYS A 48 -9.48 -5.80 -22.40
C LYS A 48 -9.20 -4.34 -22.75
N GLU A 49 -9.62 -3.88 -23.92
CA GLU A 49 -9.47 -2.47 -24.33
C GLU A 49 -10.38 -1.55 -23.51
N ASP A 50 -11.63 -1.94 -23.30
CA ASP A 50 -12.58 -1.18 -22.49
C ASP A 50 -12.18 -1.16 -21.01
N LEU A 51 -11.64 -2.26 -20.49
CA LEU A 51 -11.04 -2.35 -19.16
C LEU A 51 -9.92 -1.32 -18.98
N TRP A 52 -8.96 -1.27 -19.93
CA TRP A 52 -7.88 -0.30 -19.89
C TRP A 52 -8.40 1.14 -20.01
N ARG A 53 -9.41 1.38 -20.85
CA ARG A 53 -10.04 2.70 -20.97
C ARG A 53 -10.72 3.15 -19.68
N LEU A 54 -11.34 2.23 -18.93
CA LEU A 54 -12.05 2.53 -17.69
C LEU A 54 -11.10 2.69 -16.49
N PHE A 55 -10.10 1.81 -16.37
CA PHE A 55 -9.29 1.68 -15.16
C PHE A 55 -7.81 2.05 -15.34
N GLY A 56 -7.32 2.20 -16.57
CA GLY A 56 -5.90 2.44 -16.83
C GLY A 56 -5.35 3.73 -16.21
N PHE A 57 -6.18 4.76 -16.02
CA PHE A 57 -5.79 5.96 -15.26
C PHE A 57 -5.50 5.64 -13.79
N TYR A 58 -6.37 4.85 -13.17
CA TYR A 58 -6.25 4.46 -11.76
C TYR A 58 -5.05 3.54 -11.54
N TRP A 59 -4.84 2.58 -12.43
CA TRP A 59 -3.69 1.68 -12.39
C TRP A 59 -2.38 2.45 -12.56
N ARG A 60 -2.30 3.41 -13.48
CA ARG A 60 -1.14 4.32 -13.57
C ARG A 60 -0.90 5.08 -12.29
N ALA A 61 -1.94 5.72 -11.76
CA ALA A 61 -1.82 6.49 -10.54
C ALA A 61 -1.40 5.62 -9.33
N TYR A 62 -1.81 4.36 -9.28
CA TYR A 62 -1.33 3.39 -8.29
C TYR A 62 0.18 3.17 -8.41
N PHE A 63 0.69 2.90 -9.61
CA PHE A 63 2.13 2.70 -9.81
C PHE A 63 2.94 3.99 -9.55
N GLU A 64 2.52 5.11 -10.12
CA GLU A 64 3.25 6.39 -10.02
C GLU A 64 3.23 6.99 -8.61
N LYS A 65 2.12 6.88 -7.88
CA LYS A 65 1.93 7.59 -6.60
C LYS A 65 2.16 6.72 -5.37
N LEU A 66 2.09 5.40 -5.50
CA LEU A 66 2.31 4.47 -4.39
C LEU A 66 3.55 3.62 -4.62
N ILE A 67 3.63 2.90 -5.74
CA ILE A 67 4.69 1.90 -5.95
C ILE A 67 6.06 2.57 -6.18
N GLU A 68 6.16 3.47 -7.15
CA GLU A 68 7.41 4.11 -7.51
C GLU A 68 8.06 4.88 -6.33
N PRO A 69 7.34 5.69 -5.53
CA PRO A 69 7.92 6.33 -4.35
C PRO A 69 8.50 5.34 -3.34
N LEU A 70 7.82 4.21 -3.10
CA LEU A 70 8.27 3.19 -2.16
C LEU A 70 9.51 2.44 -2.67
N ILE A 71 9.57 2.14 -3.97
CA ILE A 71 10.76 1.54 -4.58
C ILE A 71 11.94 2.51 -4.50
N ASN A 72 11.73 3.78 -4.84
CA ASN A 72 12.77 4.79 -4.90
C ASN A 72 13.42 5.04 -3.53
N LEU A 73 12.68 4.87 -2.44
CA LEU A 73 13.25 4.91 -1.08
C LEU A 73 14.31 3.84 -0.84
N SER A 74 14.33 2.76 -1.63
CA SER A 74 15.36 1.73 -1.62
C SER A 74 15.63 1.18 -0.22
N LEU A 75 14.57 0.88 0.53
CA LEU A 75 14.65 0.43 1.92
C LEU A 75 15.60 -0.77 2.08
N ASP A 76 16.42 -0.82 3.11
CA ASP A 76 17.07 -2.07 3.49
C ASP A 76 16.10 -3.00 4.21
N SER A 77 16.55 -4.20 4.59
CA SER A 77 15.71 -5.19 5.26
C SER A 77 15.14 -4.72 6.60
N MET A 78 15.92 -3.94 7.37
CA MET A 78 15.49 -3.45 8.68
C MET A 78 14.49 -2.32 8.52
N GLU A 79 14.80 -1.35 7.65
CA GLU A 79 13.90 -0.25 7.28
C GLU A 79 12.56 -0.78 6.73
N PHE A 80 12.62 -1.84 5.92
CA PHE A 80 11.45 -2.50 5.35
C PHE A 80 10.57 -3.17 6.42
N MET A 81 11.17 -3.96 7.31
CA MET A 81 10.45 -4.61 8.41
C MET A 81 9.83 -3.60 9.37
N ALA A 82 10.58 -2.54 9.72
CA ALA A 82 10.07 -1.45 10.54
C ALA A 82 8.86 -0.78 9.89
N THR A 83 8.92 -0.52 8.58
CA THR A 83 7.80 0.05 7.80
C THR A 83 6.56 -0.85 7.85
N ILE A 84 6.70 -2.16 7.61
CA ILE A 84 5.58 -3.12 7.72
C ILE A 84 4.94 -3.04 9.11
N TRP A 85 5.76 -3.06 10.16
CA TRP A 85 5.25 -3.05 11.53
C TRP A 85 4.64 -1.70 11.92
N ILE A 86 5.16 -0.58 11.44
CA ILE A 86 4.56 0.75 11.62
C ILE A 86 3.17 0.82 10.98
N LEU A 87 3.00 0.21 9.80
CA LEU A 87 1.71 0.13 9.12
C LEU A 87 0.73 -0.83 9.82
N PHE A 88 1.24 -1.90 10.42
CA PHE A 88 0.45 -2.94 11.09
C PHE A 88 0.08 -2.60 12.55
N PHE A 89 0.92 -1.87 13.26
CA PHE A 89 0.63 -1.39 14.62
C PHE A 89 0.23 0.08 14.59
N ASP A 90 -0.78 0.38 13.77
CA ASP A 90 -1.43 1.68 13.82
C ASP A 90 -2.25 1.80 15.12
N HIS A 91 -2.20 2.96 15.75
CA HIS A 91 -3.00 3.25 16.94
C HIS A 91 -4.39 3.79 16.57
N ALA A 92 -4.60 4.18 15.31
CA ALA A 92 -5.87 4.67 14.78
C ALA A 92 -6.87 3.55 14.38
N TYR A 93 -6.67 2.31 14.84
CA TYR A 93 -7.69 1.27 14.64
C TYR A 93 -8.99 1.63 15.36
N ILE A 94 -10.05 1.78 14.59
CA ILE A 94 -11.41 1.85 15.13
C ILE A 94 -11.86 0.47 15.62
N ASN A 95 -12.73 0.44 16.65
CA ASN A 95 -13.34 -0.78 17.18
C ASN A 95 -12.38 -1.82 17.80
N ILE A 96 -11.25 -1.38 18.37
CA ILE A 96 -10.41 -2.24 19.23
C ILE A 96 -10.52 -1.80 20.69
N SER A 97 -10.19 -2.71 21.62
CA SER A 97 -10.22 -2.39 23.05
C SER A 97 -9.14 -1.34 23.40
N PRO A 98 -9.34 -0.52 24.45
CA PRO A 98 -8.30 0.39 24.93
C PRO A 98 -6.99 -0.32 25.27
N SER A 99 -7.06 -1.54 25.81
CA SER A 99 -5.87 -2.35 26.11
C SER A 99 -5.08 -2.73 24.86
N SER A 100 -5.77 -3.07 23.77
CA SER A 100 -5.18 -3.38 22.48
C SER A 100 -4.57 -2.13 21.83
N SER A 101 -5.24 -0.99 21.94
CA SER A 101 -4.73 0.30 21.43
C SER A 101 -3.43 0.68 22.14
N ASN A 102 -3.39 0.56 23.48
CA ASN A 102 -2.17 0.78 24.27
C ASN A 102 -1.04 -0.20 23.89
N LEU A 103 -1.37 -1.47 23.63
CA LEU A 103 -0.39 -2.45 23.18
C LEU A 103 0.23 -2.05 21.82
N CYS A 104 -0.61 -1.69 20.83
CA CYS A 104 -0.12 -1.22 19.52
C CYS A 104 0.80 -0.01 19.67
N TRP A 105 0.42 0.95 20.52
CA TRP A 105 1.24 2.14 20.77
C TRP A 105 2.60 1.80 21.39
N ASN A 106 2.64 0.90 22.38
CA ASN A 106 3.87 0.46 23.01
C ASN A 106 4.78 -0.30 22.02
N ILE A 107 4.22 -1.19 21.20
CA ILE A 107 4.98 -1.90 20.17
C ILE A 107 5.56 -0.91 19.16
N ARG A 108 4.76 0.07 18.71
CA ARG A 108 5.21 1.12 17.80
C ARG A 108 6.39 1.92 18.35
N LYS A 109 6.40 2.24 19.65
CA LYS A 109 7.54 2.90 20.28
C LYS A 109 8.83 2.10 20.18
N VAL A 110 8.77 0.79 20.43
CA VAL A 110 9.92 -0.10 20.31
C VAL A 110 10.43 -0.09 18.87
N ILE A 111 9.54 -0.24 17.89
CA ILE A 111 9.90 -0.23 16.47
C ILE A 111 10.57 1.09 16.08
N LEU A 112 10.01 2.23 16.50
CA LEU A 112 10.57 3.56 16.21
C LEU A 112 11.95 3.76 16.85
N GLN A 113 12.15 3.23 18.06
CA GLN A 113 13.44 3.31 18.74
C GLN A 113 14.50 2.45 18.03
N GLU A 114 14.16 1.22 17.65
CA GLU A 114 15.07 0.34 16.93
C GLU A 114 15.41 0.88 15.54
N LEU A 115 14.42 1.41 14.81
CA LEU A 115 14.66 2.07 13.53
C LEU A 115 15.60 3.26 13.69
N LYS A 116 15.36 4.11 14.70
CA LYS A 116 16.24 5.26 14.97
C LYS A 116 17.68 4.82 15.27
N ASN A 117 17.86 3.80 16.10
CA ASN A 117 19.18 3.27 16.42
C ASN A 117 19.88 2.71 15.17
N HIS A 118 19.15 1.96 14.34
CA HIS A 118 19.66 1.43 13.07
C HIS A 118 20.16 2.54 12.14
N GLU A 119 19.39 3.61 11.95
CA GLU A 119 19.85 4.74 11.12
C GLU A 119 21.07 5.44 11.73
N GLN A 120 21.13 5.58 13.06
CA GLN A 120 22.28 6.19 13.73
C GLN A 120 23.56 5.36 13.63
N GLU A 121 23.45 4.03 13.54
CA GLU A 121 24.59 3.14 13.32
C GLU A 121 25.05 3.12 11.86
N LYS A 122 24.13 3.35 10.92
CA LYS A 122 24.36 3.29 9.47
C LYS A 122 25.02 4.54 8.89
N TYR A 123 24.74 5.71 9.45
CA TYR A 123 25.22 7.00 8.94
C TYR A 123 26.25 7.64 9.88
N GLU A 124 27.32 8.20 9.30
CA GLU A 124 28.37 8.90 10.06
C GLU A 124 27.88 10.24 10.65
N GLU A 125 27.04 10.96 9.90
CA GLU A 125 26.49 12.23 10.33
C GLU A 125 25.07 12.07 10.89
N ALA A 126 24.85 12.60 12.11
CA ALA A 126 23.54 12.52 12.78
C ALA A 126 22.39 13.13 11.96
N LYS A 127 22.67 14.17 11.15
CA LYS A 127 21.68 14.82 10.30
C LYS A 127 21.17 13.90 9.18
N ASP A 128 22.03 13.04 8.66
CA ASP A 128 21.69 12.13 7.55
C ASP A 128 20.84 10.98 8.07
N ALA A 129 21.20 10.43 9.25
CA ALA A 129 20.39 9.46 9.99
C ALA A 129 18.98 10.02 10.30
N GLU A 130 18.91 11.26 10.77
CA GLU A 130 17.64 11.92 11.09
C GLU A 130 16.79 12.15 9.84
N SER A 131 17.39 12.63 8.75
CA SER A 131 16.70 12.78 7.46
C SER A 131 16.12 11.45 6.98
N ARG A 132 16.92 10.38 7.01
CA ARG A 132 16.49 9.04 6.61
C ARG A 132 15.34 8.52 7.48
N PHE A 133 15.45 8.70 8.79
CA PHE A 133 14.40 8.32 9.72
C PHE A 133 13.07 9.03 9.38
N PHE A 134 13.10 10.34 9.11
CA PHE A 134 11.89 11.08 8.73
C PHE A 134 11.30 10.63 7.38
N GLU A 135 12.13 10.39 6.36
CA GLU A 135 11.67 9.84 5.08
C GLU A 135 10.87 8.54 5.26
N ILE A 136 11.36 7.63 6.12
CA ILE A 136 10.67 6.37 6.42
C ILE A 136 9.34 6.62 7.14
N LEU A 137 9.29 7.61 8.05
CA LEU A 137 8.05 7.99 8.75
C LEU A 137 7.00 8.64 7.86
N GLU A 138 7.34 9.08 6.65
CA GLU A 138 6.37 9.57 5.67
C GLU A 138 5.66 8.46 4.90
N ILE A 139 6.22 7.24 4.85
CA ILE A 139 5.64 6.09 4.13
C ILE A 139 4.17 5.84 4.50
N PRO A 140 3.76 5.84 5.79
CA PRO A 140 2.35 5.68 6.14
C PRO A 140 1.40 6.69 5.47
N LEU A 141 1.86 7.92 5.21
CA LEU A 141 1.07 8.94 4.51
C LEU A 141 0.91 8.62 3.02
N ILE A 142 1.97 8.11 2.38
CA ILE A 142 1.91 7.65 0.99
C ILE A 142 0.91 6.50 0.86
N VAL A 143 0.99 5.52 1.76
CA VAL A 143 0.05 4.38 1.81
C VAL A 143 -1.38 4.85 2.07
N GLU A 144 -1.60 5.78 3.00
CA GLU A 144 -2.94 6.31 3.27
C GLU A 144 -3.56 7.02 2.06
N ARG A 145 -2.76 7.74 1.27
CA ARG A 145 -3.23 8.36 0.02
C ARG A 145 -3.61 7.30 -1.02
N GLY A 146 -2.80 6.26 -1.17
CA GLY A 146 -3.11 5.12 -2.05
C GLY A 146 -4.39 4.39 -1.63
N ASP A 147 -4.57 4.16 -0.33
CA ASP A 147 -5.78 3.55 0.24
C ASP A 147 -7.04 4.39 -0.07
N LYS A 148 -6.95 5.73 0.02
CA LYS A 148 -8.05 6.63 -0.32
C LYS A 148 -8.43 6.55 -1.80
N GLN A 149 -7.45 6.56 -2.70
CA GLN A 149 -7.69 6.40 -4.13
C GLN A 149 -8.35 5.04 -4.44
N PHE A 150 -7.84 3.96 -3.84
CA PHE A 150 -8.42 2.63 -4.02
C PHE A 150 -9.88 2.56 -3.52
N CYS A 151 -10.20 3.24 -2.41
CA CYS A 151 -11.58 3.34 -1.95
C CYS A 151 -12.52 4.04 -2.95
N GLU A 152 -12.01 4.97 -3.74
CA GLU A 152 -12.77 5.62 -4.82
C GLU A 152 -12.94 4.67 -6.01
N GLU A 153 -11.87 3.97 -6.40
CA GLU A 153 -11.89 2.94 -7.45
C GLU A 153 -12.89 1.82 -7.17
N MET A 154 -13.03 1.41 -5.90
CA MET A 154 -14.01 0.40 -5.49
C MET A 154 -15.46 0.76 -5.85
N ILE A 155 -15.79 2.05 -5.91
CA ILE A 155 -17.12 2.51 -6.35
C ILE A 155 -17.29 2.19 -7.84
N LEU A 156 -16.25 2.44 -8.64
CA LEU A 156 -16.26 2.13 -10.07
C LEU A 156 -16.29 0.62 -10.34
N TYR A 157 -15.60 -0.18 -9.54
CA TYR A 157 -15.68 -1.63 -9.62
C TYR A 157 -17.12 -2.14 -9.39
N ASP A 158 -17.82 -1.60 -8.40
CA ASP A 158 -19.21 -1.98 -8.10
C ASP A 158 -20.17 -1.53 -9.23
N LEU A 159 -19.98 -0.34 -9.79
CA LEU A 159 -20.76 0.17 -10.93
C LEU A 159 -20.58 -0.70 -12.18
N ASN A 160 -19.35 -1.20 -12.42
CA ASN A 160 -19.00 -2.06 -13.55
C ASN A 160 -19.18 -3.57 -13.26
N LYS A 161 -19.91 -3.93 -12.19
CA LYS A 161 -20.25 -5.33 -11.85
C LYS A 161 -19.03 -6.24 -11.64
N LEU A 162 -17.92 -5.68 -11.18
CA LEU A 162 -16.83 -6.47 -10.62
C LEU A 162 -17.25 -7.10 -9.29
N ARG A 163 -17.00 -8.41 -9.18
CA ARG A 163 -17.15 -9.20 -7.98
C ARG A 163 -16.00 -8.86 -7.04
N MET A 164 -16.35 -8.23 -5.93
CA MET A 164 -15.51 -8.20 -4.74
C MET A 164 -16.20 -9.01 -3.66
N HIS A 165 -15.42 -9.76 -2.89
CA HIS A 165 -15.95 -10.58 -1.80
C HIS A 165 -16.72 -9.69 -0.80
N ASP A 166 -17.86 -10.16 -0.30
CA ASP A 166 -18.73 -9.34 0.55
C ASP A 166 -18.04 -8.97 1.88
N ASP A 167 -17.24 -9.87 2.45
CA ASP A 167 -16.42 -9.56 3.63
C ASP A 167 -15.45 -8.40 3.37
N PHE A 168 -14.84 -8.37 2.18
CA PHE A 168 -13.96 -7.28 1.78
C PHE A 168 -14.72 -5.95 1.71
N LYS A 169 -15.90 -5.95 1.07
CA LYS A 169 -16.78 -4.77 1.01
C LYS A 169 -17.17 -4.31 2.42
N ALA A 170 -17.48 -5.23 3.33
CA ALA A 170 -17.86 -4.92 4.70
C ALA A 170 -16.71 -4.29 5.51
N ILE A 171 -15.48 -4.80 5.35
CA ILE A 171 -14.28 -4.26 6.01
C ILE A 171 -13.99 -2.83 5.54
N VAL A 172 -14.13 -2.56 4.24
CA VAL A 172 -13.90 -1.21 3.68
C VAL A 172 -14.98 -0.22 4.12
N ARG A 173 -16.26 -0.62 4.07
CA ARG A 173 -17.38 0.26 4.47
C ARG A 173 -17.34 0.67 5.94
N LYS A 174 -16.86 -0.21 6.84
CA LYS A 174 -16.71 0.09 8.26
C LYS A 174 -15.69 1.20 8.56
N GLN A 175 -14.80 1.54 7.62
CA GLN A 175 -13.79 2.59 7.78
C GLN A 175 -14.27 4.00 7.39
N ARG A 176 -15.47 4.13 6.78
CA ARG A 176 -16.03 5.42 6.32
C ARG A 176 -16.86 6.18 7.38
N ILE A 177 -16.91 5.70 8.62
CA ILE A 177 -17.70 6.29 9.72
C ILE A 177 -16.78 6.85 10.79
#